data_AF-A0A2G5DLD7-F1
#
_entry.id   AF-A0A2G5DLD7-F1
#
_cell.length_a   1.000
_cell.length_b   1.000
_cell.length_c   1.000
_cell.angle_alpha   90.00
_cell.angle_beta   90.00
_cell.angle_gamma   90.00
#
_symmetry.space_group_name_H-M   'P 1'
#
loop_
_entity.id
_entity.type
_entity.pdbx_description
1 polymer ?
#
loop_
_entity_poly.entity_id
_entity_poly.type
_entity_poly.pdbx_seq_one_letter_code
_entity_poly.pdbx_strand_id
1 'polypeptide(L)'
;MGIDLIAGGKSKKTKRTAPKSDDIYLKLLVKLYRFLVRRTSSRFNAVILKRLFMSKVNKAPLSLSRLIRYMNGKEGKIAVLVGTVTDDTRVYEVPSMKIAALRFTETARARIEKAGGECLTFDQLALRAPLGQNTV
;
A
#
# COMPACT_ATOMS: atom_id res chain seq x y z
N MET A 1 -3.80 41.08 -28.49
CA MET A 1 -4.99 40.26 -28.19
C MET A 1 -4.83 39.71 -26.78
N GLY A 2 -5.58 40.23 -25.80
CA GLY A 2 -5.55 39.72 -24.42
C GLY A 2 -6.36 38.43 -24.34
N ILE A 3 -5.71 37.32 -23.98
CA ILE A 3 -6.41 36.06 -23.73
C ILE A 3 -7.04 36.17 -22.34
N ASP A 4 -8.36 36.08 -22.27
CA ASP A 4 -9.11 35.98 -21.02
C ASP A 4 -8.84 34.60 -20.39
N LEU A 5 -7.72 34.50 -19.67
CA LEU A 5 -7.37 33.32 -18.91
C LEU A 5 -8.11 33.39 -17.58
N ILE A 6 -9.04 32.46 -17.35
CA ILE A 6 -9.64 32.18 -16.03
C ILE A 6 -8.53 32.24 -14.97
N ALA A 7 -8.77 32.97 -13.87
CA ALA A 7 -7.82 33.13 -12.77
C ALA A 7 -7.16 31.79 -12.39
N GLY A 8 -5.86 31.63 -12.69
CA GLY A 8 -5.14 30.37 -12.45
C GLY A 8 -4.01 30.03 -13.42
N GLY A 9 -3.98 30.60 -14.64
CA GLY A 9 -2.84 30.49 -15.58
C GLY A 9 -2.17 29.10 -15.64
N LYS A 10 -0.84 29.04 -15.53
CA LYS A 10 -0.05 27.79 -15.41
C LYS A 10 -0.18 27.20 -14.00
N SER A 11 -1.15 26.30 -13.81
CA SER A 11 -1.34 25.59 -12.53
C SER A 11 -0.14 24.70 -12.17
N LYS A 12 0.52 25.00 -11.04
CA LYS A 12 1.65 24.21 -10.54
C LYS A 12 1.13 22.91 -9.90
N LYS A 13 1.63 21.77 -10.36
CA LYS A 13 1.40 20.47 -9.70
C LYS A 13 2.34 20.35 -8.50
N THR A 14 1.84 20.56 -7.29
CA THR A 14 2.59 20.40 -6.03
C THR A 14 2.78 18.95 -5.59
N LYS A 15 2.07 18.01 -6.21
CA LYS A 15 2.15 16.57 -5.89
C LYS A 15 3.26 15.86 -6.68
N ARG A 16 3.86 14.84 -6.05
CA ARG A 16 4.79 13.93 -6.73
C ARG A 16 4.07 13.10 -7.80
N THR A 17 4.65 13.04 -8.99
CA THR A 17 4.15 12.27 -10.14
C THR A 17 4.95 11.00 -10.41
N ALA A 18 6.11 10.86 -9.78
CA ALA A 18 7.01 9.72 -9.88
C ALA A 18 7.72 9.50 -8.53
N PRO A 19 8.20 8.28 -8.24
CA PRO A 19 9.04 8.05 -7.07
C PRO A 19 10.38 8.78 -7.23
N LYS A 20 10.88 9.39 -6.15
CA LYS A 20 12.24 9.96 -6.12
C LYS A 20 13.33 8.92 -5.83
N SER A 21 12.94 7.72 -5.40
CA SER A 21 13.87 6.67 -4.97
C SER A 21 14.47 5.93 -6.16
N ASP A 22 15.72 5.50 -6.03
CA ASP A 22 16.42 4.71 -7.05
C ASP A 22 16.23 3.20 -6.95
N ASP A 23 15.47 2.73 -5.96
CA ASP A 23 15.12 1.32 -5.82
C ASP A 23 14.39 0.79 -7.07
N ILE A 24 15.02 -0.20 -7.71
CA ILE A 24 14.56 -0.82 -8.94
C ILE A 24 13.23 -1.56 -8.71
N TYR A 25 13.08 -2.26 -7.58
CA TYR A 25 11.85 -3.00 -7.26
C TYR A 25 10.67 -2.04 -7.08
N LEU A 26 10.89 -0.92 -6.40
CA LEU A 26 9.88 0.12 -6.29
C LEU A 26 9.52 0.73 -7.65
N LYS A 27 10.52 0.98 -8.53
CA LYS A 27 10.28 1.48 -9.89
C LYS A 27 9.46 0.50 -10.73
N LEU A 28 9.71 -0.81 -10.62
CA LEU A 28 8.93 -1.86 -11.31
C LEU A 28 7.50 -1.94 -10.78
N LEU A 29 7.32 -1.93 -9.47
CA LEU A 29 6.01 -1.94 -8.82
C LEU A 29 5.18 -0.72 -9.24
N VAL A 30 5.81 0.46 -9.30
CA VAL A 30 5.18 1.69 -9.82
C VAL A 30 4.74 1.53 -11.28
N LYS A 31 5.56 0.92 -12.15
CA LYS A 31 5.18 0.66 -13.55
C LYS A 31 3.97 -0.25 -13.63
N LEU A 32 3.94 -1.31 -12.82
CA LEU A 32 2.82 -2.25 -12.73
C LEU A 32 1.53 -1.55 -12.29
N TYR A 33 1.54 -0.80 -11.19
CA TYR A 33 0.34 -0.11 -10.72
C TYR A 33 -0.08 1.03 -11.66
N ARG A 34 0.86 1.67 -12.37
CA ARG A 34 0.54 2.66 -13.41
C ARG A 34 -0.16 2.03 -14.61
N PHE A 35 0.25 0.82 -15.00
CA PHE A 35 -0.46 0.03 -16.01
C PHE A 35 -1.88 -0.33 -15.54
N LEU A 36 -2.02 -0.85 -14.31
CA LEU A 36 -3.32 -1.21 -13.74
C LEU A 36 -4.26 0.00 -13.68
N VAL A 37 -3.84 1.14 -13.14
CA VAL A 37 -4.68 2.35 -13.06
C VAL A 37 -5.20 2.76 -14.44
N ARG A 38 -4.36 2.70 -15.47
CA ARG A 38 -4.74 3.06 -16.84
C ARG A 38 -5.73 2.06 -17.45
N ARG A 39 -5.65 0.77 -17.10
CA ARG A 39 -6.45 -0.30 -17.71
C ARG A 39 -7.76 -0.59 -16.96
N THR A 40 -7.76 -0.51 -15.63
CA THR A 40 -8.91 -0.93 -14.81
C THR A 40 -9.72 0.22 -14.23
N SER A 41 -9.24 1.46 -14.27
CA SER A 41 -9.91 2.65 -13.71
C SER A 41 -10.31 2.53 -12.22
N SER A 42 -9.75 1.57 -11.47
CA SER A 42 -10.04 1.39 -10.04
C SER A 42 -9.44 2.51 -9.20
N ARG A 43 -10.28 3.12 -8.35
CA ARG A 43 -9.86 4.14 -7.38
C ARG A 43 -8.82 3.61 -6.38
N PHE A 44 -8.92 2.33 -6.03
CA PHE A 44 -7.97 1.67 -5.12
C PHE A 44 -6.53 1.71 -5.67
N ASN A 45 -6.34 1.30 -6.92
CA ASN A 45 -5.02 1.31 -7.57
C ASN A 45 -4.46 2.74 -7.69
N ALA A 46 -5.33 3.73 -7.93
CA ALA A 46 -4.91 5.14 -7.99
C ALA A 46 -4.40 5.63 -6.62
N VAL A 47 -5.02 5.19 -5.53
CA VAL A 47 -4.57 5.48 -4.16
C VAL A 47 -3.23 4.80 -3.86
N ILE A 48 -3.07 3.52 -4.21
CA ILE A 48 -1.79 2.81 -4.02
C ILE A 48 -0.68 3.51 -4.80
N LEU A 49 -0.89 3.80 -6.08
CA LEU A 49 0.10 4.47 -6.92
C LEU A 49 0.54 5.81 -6.33
N LYS A 50 -0.42 6.61 -5.83
CA LYS A 50 -0.11 7.88 -5.14
C LYS A 50 0.72 7.64 -3.88
N ARG A 51 0.41 6.63 -3.07
CA ARG A 51 1.16 6.29 -1.85
C ARG A 51 2.57 5.78 -2.16
N LEU A 52 2.76 5.04 -3.25
CA LEU A 52 4.08 4.56 -3.68
C LEU A 52 5.04 5.72 -4.01
N PHE A 53 4.55 6.86 -4.50
CA PHE A 53 5.36 8.05 -4.76
C PHE A 53 5.78 8.83 -3.51
N MET A 54 5.14 8.56 -2.37
CA MET A 54 5.42 9.27 -1.13
C MET A 54 6.83 8.95 -0.60
N SER A 55 7.38 9.88 0.18
CA SER A 55 8.65 9.69 0.90
C SER A 55 8.50 8.60 1.97
N LYS A 56 9.65 8.06 2.42
CA LYS A 56 9.71 7.08 3.50
C LYS A 56 9.04 7.58 4.80
N VAL A 57 9.25 8.85 5.15
CA VAL A 57 8.63 9.49 6.33
C VAL A 57 7.10 9.43 6.28
N ASN A 58 6.51 9.60 5.09
CA ASN A 58 5.06 9.54 4.91
C ASN A 58 4.50 8.12 4.80
N LYS A 59 5.37 7.10 4.70
CA LYS A 59 5.04 5.67 4.71
C LYS A 59 5.34 5.10 6.10
N ALA A 60 4.64 5.62 7.10
CA ALA A 60 4.85 5.26 8.49
C ALA A 60 4.65 3.74 8.72
N PRO A 61 5.49 3.11 9.56
CA PRO A 61 5.31 1.71 9.92
C PRO A 61 4.04 1.50 10.74
N LEU A 62 3.46 0.30 10.65
CA LEU A 62 2.28 -0.10 11.44
C LEU A 62 2.60 -1.34 12.27
N SER A 63 2.28 -1.29 13.56
CA SER A 63 2.45 -2.42 14.47
C SER A 63 1.34 -3.47 14.28
N LEU A 64 1.66 -4.74 14.58
CA LEU A 64 0.68 -5.83 14.58
C LEU A 64 -0.53 -5.54 15.48
N SER A 65 -0.31 -4.97 16.67
CA SER A 65 -1.39 -4.57 17.60
C SER A 65 -2.44 -3.67 16.96
N ARG A 66 -1.99 -2.65 16.22
CA ARG A 66 -2.88 -1.72 15.52
C ARG A 66 -3.57 -2.40 14.34
N LEU A 67 -2.85 -3.27 13.63
CA LEU A 67 -3.39 -3.99 12.48
C LEU A 67 -4.52 -4.94 12.91
N ILE A 68 -4.34 -5.68 14.00
CA ILE A 68 -5.38 -6.52 14.63
C ILE A 68 -6.63 -5.69 14.92
N ARG A 69 -6.45 -4.53 15.57
CA ARG A 69 -7.58 -3.65 15.90
C ARG A 69 -8.35 -3.17 14.67
N TYR A 70 -7.66 -2.86 13.57
CA TYR A 70 -8.31 -2.40 12.33
C TYR A 70 -8.98 -3.52 11.52
N MET A 71 -8.53 -4.75 11.71
CA MET A 71 -9.06 -5.95 11.06
C MET A 71 -10.17 -6.63 11.86
N ASN A 72 -10.43 -6.21 13.09
CA ASN A 72 -11.55 -6.69 13.88
C ASN A 72 -12.89 -6.48 13.14
N GLY A 73 -13.68 -7.53 12.99
CA GLY A 73 -14.94 -7.54 12.22
C GLY A 73 -14.78 -7.50 10.69
N LYS A 74 -13.57 -7.66 10.15
CA LYS A 74 -13.28 -7.65 8.70
C LYS A 74 -12.59 -8.94 8.27
N GLU A 75 -13.13 -10.06 8.72
CA GLU A 75 -12.60 -11.38 8.42
C GLU A 75 -12.64 -11.68 6.92
N GLY A 76 -11.65 -12.45 6.44
CA GLY A 76 -11.52 -12.83 5.02
C GLY A 76 -10.99 -11.73 4.09
N LYS A 77 -10.89 -10.47 4.53
CA LYS A 77 -10.31 -9.38 3.73
C LYS A 77 -8.80 -9.32 3.82
N ILE A 78 -8.16 -8.77 2.79
CA ILE A 78 -6.71 -8.55 2.76
C ILE A 78 -6.42 -7.15 3.31
N ALA A 79 -5.61 -7.07 4.36
CA ALA A 79 -5.13 -5.80 4.90
C ALA A 79 -3.99 -5.26 4.03
N VAL A 80 -4.12 -4.04 3.48
CA VAL A 80 -3.14 -3.47 2.55
C VAL A 80 -2.43 -2.26 3.16
N LEU A 81 -1.13 -2.40 3.39
CA LEU A 81 -0.30 -1.33 3.96
C LEU A 81 0.81 -0.92 3.00
N VAL A 82 0.74 0.32 2.50
CA VAL A 82 1.86 0.92 1.76
C VAL A 82 2.91 1.45 2.75
N GLY A 83 3.63 0.53 3.38
CA GLY A 83 4.60 0.80 4.43
C GLY A 83 5.21 -0.49 4.98
N THR A 84 5.82 -0.40 6.16
CA THR A 84 6.42 -1.53 6.86
C THR A 84 5.50 -2.03 7.96
N VAL A 85 5.30 -3.34 8.05
CA VAL A 85 4.64 -3.98 9.20
C VAL A 85 5.71 -4.37 10.22
N THR A 86 5.54 -3.93 11.45
CA THR A 86 6.46 -4.20 12.56
C THR A 86 5.79 -5.08 13.61
N ASP A 87 6.60 -5.92 14.24
CA ASP A 87 6.15 -6.75 15.35
C ASP A 87 5.80 -5.89 16.59
N ASP A 88 4.92 -6.43 17.44
CA ASP A 88 4.60 -5.88 18.76
C ASP A 88 4.60 -7.01 19.77
N THR A 89 5.65 -7.07 20.60
CA THR A 89 5.88 -8.12 21.59
C THR A 89 4.82 -8.15 22.70
N ARG A 90 4.07 -7.07 22.88
CA ARG A 90 2.99 -6.96 23.87
C ARG A 90 1.73 -7.71 23.47
N VAL A 91 1.56 -7.99 22.20
CA VAL A 91 0.48 -8.85 21.71
C VAL A 91 0.96 -10.27 21.91
N TYR A 92 0.20 -11.11 22.61
CA TYR A 92 0.56 -12.52 22.80
C TYR A 92 0.12 -13.37 21.60
N GLU A 93 -1.15 -13.25 21.24
CA GLU A 93 -1.76 -14.01 20.15
C GLU A 93 -2.02 -13.14 18.93
N VAL A 94 -1.55 -13.60 17.78
CA VAL A 94 -1.81 -12.96 16.49
C VAL A 94 -2.89 -13.80 15.79
N PRO A 95 -4.04 -13.23 15.41
CA PRO A 95 -5.05 -13.97 14.66
C PRO A 95 -4.58 -14.24 13.23
N SER A 96 -5.12 -15.29 12.61
CA SER A 96 -4.84 -15.60 11.20
C SER A 96 -5.39 -14.49 10.30
N MET A 97 -4.52 -13.83 9.53
CA MET A 97 -4.93 -12.76 8.62
C MET A 97 -4.03 -12.66 7.39
N LYS A 98 -4.57 -12.13 6.30
CA LYS A 98 -3.84 -11.89 5.04
C LYS A 98 -3.41 -10.43 4.98
N ILE A 99 -2.11 -10.18 4.93
CA ILE A 99 -1.56 -8.81 4.95
C ILE A 99 -0.69 -8.61 3.71
N ALA A 100 -0.94 -7.57 2.93
CA ALA A 100 -0.08 -7.12 1.86
C ALA A 100 0.68 -5.86 2.30
N ALA A 101 2.02 -5.90 2.27
CA ALA A 101 2.84 -4.74 2.64
C ALA A 101 4.08 -4.59 1.75
N LEU A 102 4.73 -3.41 1.83
CA LEU A 102 6.01 -3.19 1.13
C LEU A 102 7.15 -3.94 1.81
N ARG A 103 7.12 -4.01 3.14
CA ARG A 103 8.11 -4.69 3.95
C ARG A 103 7.47 -5.26 5.21
N PHE A 104 7.96 -6.40 5.65
CA PHE A 104 7.70 -6.96 6.97
C PHE A 104 9.03 -7.01 7.73
N THR A 105 8.99 -6.78 9.05
CA THR A 105 10.11 -7.22 9.89
C THR A 105 10.11 -8.75 9.96
N GLU A 106 11.29 -9.35 10.08
CA GLU A 106 11.43 -10.82 10.10
C GLU A 106 10.62 -11.45 11.24
N THR A 107 10.65 -10.81 12.41
CA THR A 107 9.85 -11.20 13.57
C THR A 107 8.36 -11.14 13.31
N ALA A 108 7.86 -10.09 12.64
CA ALA A 108 6.44 -9.97 12.31
C ALA A 108 6.02 -11.05 11.33
N ARG A 109 6.83 -11.29 10.29
CA ARG A 109 6.59 -12.33 9.28
C ARG A 109 6.46 -13.70 9.94
N ALA A 110 7.43 -14.09 10.76
CA ALA A 110 7.43 -15.38 11.45
C ALA A 110 6.21 -15.57 12.35
N ARG A 111 5.77 -14.52 13.05
CA ARG A 111 4.58 -14.58 13.92
C ARG A 111 3.28 -14.69 13.13
N ILE A 112 3.15 -13.96 12.02
CA ILE A 112 1.98 -14.04 11.14
C ILE A 112 1.89 -15.44 10.53
N GLU A 113 3.00 -15.97 10.01
CA GLU A 113 3.04 -17.32 9.41
C GLU A 113 2.76 -18.41 10.44
N LYS A 114 3.32 -18.29 11.66
CA LYS A 114 3.02 -19.22 12.77
C LYS A 114 1.55 -19.22 13.17
N ALA A 115 0.87 -18.08 13.04
CA ALA A 115 -0.57 -17.95 13.27
C ALA A 115 -1.43 -18.48 12.11
N GLY A 116 -0.84 -19.06 11.06
CA GLY A 116 -1.56 -19.48 9.86
C GLY A 116 -2.04 -18.31 8.98
N GLY A 117 -1.48 -17.11 9.20
CA GLY A 117 -1.69 -15.95 8.35
C GLY A 117 -0.79 -15.96 7.11
N GLU A 118 -1.00 -14.98 6.24
CA GLU A 118 -0.28 -14.89 4.96
C GLU A 118 0.33 -13.51 4.76
N CYS A 119 1.66 -13.49 4.54
CA CYS A 119 2.42 -12.28 4.22
C CYS A 119 2.55 -12.11 2.70
N LEU A 120 1.81 -11.17 2.13
CA LEU A 120 1.77 -10.90 0.70
C LEU A 120 2.63 -9.71 0.29
N THR A 121 3.20 -9.80 -0.91
CA THR A 121 3.81 -8.67 -1.61
C THR A 121 2.78 -7.96 -2.51
N PHE A 122 3.11 -6.73 -2.94
CA PHE A 122 2.20 -5.93 -3.75
C PHE A 122 2.04 -6.43 -5.19
N ASP A 123 3.01 -7.17 -5.72
CA ASP A 123 2.92 -7.91 -6.99
C ASP A 123 1.97 -9.11 -6.87
N GLN A 124 2.07 -9.90 -5.80
CA GLN A 124 1.12 -10.97 -5.49
C GLN A 124 -0.31 -10.44 -5.28
N LEU A 125 -0.44 -9.31 -4.59
CA LEU A 125 -1.73 -8.64 -4.42
C LEU A 125 -2.34 -8.24 -5.78
N ALA A 126 -1.52 -7.71 -6.69
CA ALA A 126 -1.98 -7.31 -8.01
C ALA A 126 -2.47 -8.50 -8.86
N LEU A 127 -1.86 -9.67 -8.69
CA LEU A 127 -2.32 -10.90 -9.35
C LEU A 127 -3.65 -11.41 -8.78
N ARG A 128 -3.82 -11.36 -7.46
CA ARG A 128 -5.02 -11.87 -6.78
C ARG A 128 -6.21 -10.93 -6.88
N ALA A 129 -5.99 -9.64 -6.71
CA ALA A 129 -7.02 -8.61 -6.61
C ALA A 129 -6.66 -7.38 -7.47
N PRO A 130 -6.61 -7.49 -8.81
CA PRO A 130 -6.23 -6.38 -9.70
C PRO A 130 -7.15 -5.17 -9.61
N LEU A 131 -8.37 -5.35 -9.09
CA LEU A 131 -9.36 -4.28 -8.86
C LEU A 131 -9.33 -3.73 -7.42
N GLY A 132 -8.67 -4.40 -6.47
CA GLY A 132 -8.73 -4.07 -5.04
C GLY A 132 -10.03 -4.51 -4.36
N GLN A 133 -10.66 -5.58 -4.84
CA GLN A 133 -11.86 -6.13 -4.21
C GLN A 133 -11.47 -6.88 -2.93
N ASN A 134 -12.32 -6.80 -1.89
CA ASN A 134 -12.11 -7.44 -0.58
C ASN A 134 -10.79 -7.05 0.11
N THR A 135 -10.30 -5.83 -0.13
CA THR A 135 -9.13 -5.28 0.54
C THR A 135 -9.52 -4.14 1.49
N VAL A 136 -8.72 -3.95 2.55
CA VAL A 136 -8.87 -2.88 3.55
C VAL A 136 -7.61 -2.03 3.60
#